data_AF-A0A1A9KGT4-F1
#
_entry.id   AF-A0A1A9KGT4-F1
#
_cell.length_a   1.000
_cell.length_b   1.000
_cell.length_c   1.000
_cell.angle_alpha   90.00
_cell.angle_beta   90.00
_cell.angle_gamma   90.00
#
_symmetry.space_group_name_H-M   'P 1'
#
loop_
_entity.id
_entity.type
_entity.pdbx_description
1 polymer ?
#
loop_
_entity_poly.entity_id
_entity_poly.type
_entity_poly.pdbx_seq_one_letter_code
_entity_poly.pdbx_strand_id
1 'polypeptide(L)'
;MSELKPCPMCGGAAFVGPLTRKRWFCECEECGVSMISQNDKQAAIDQWNRRAIPADQVLVPIDLFKRLLAHIEYDAAGAPSESTASDISDELRALLQP
;
A
#
# COMPACT_ATOMS: atom_id res chain seq x y z
N MET A 1 -9.44 -2.50 -15.38
CA MET A 1 -8.67 -1.71 -14.39
C MET A 1 -7.25 -1.55 -14.92
N SER A 2 -6.62 -0.39 -14.72
CA SER A 2 -5.21 -0.22 -15.10
C SER A 2 -4.32 -1.16 -14.29
N GLU A 3 -3.33 -1.81 -14.93
CA GLU A 3 -2.33 -2.65 -14.26
C GLU A 3 -1.40 -1.84 -13.36
N LEU A 4 -1.32 -0.52 -13.56
CA LEU A 4 -0.47 0.39 -12.81
C LEU A 4 -1.25 1.14 -11.74
N LYS A 5 -0.66 1.24 -10.55
CA LYS A 5 -1.07 2.19 -9.51
C LYS A 5 -0.80 3.62 -9.99
N PRO A 6 -1.54 4.62 -9.49
CA PRO A 6 -1.29 6.02 -9.78
C PRO A 6 0.13 6.46 -9.39
N CYS A 7 0.61 7.54 -10.02
CA CYS A 7 1.94 8.09 -9.79
C CYS A 7 2.20 8.34 -8.30
N PRO A 8 3.32 7.85 -7.74
CA PRO A 8 3.62 8.04 -6.31
C PRO A 8 3.92 9.49 -5.94
N MET A 9 4.18 10.38 -6.91
CA MET A 9 4.56 11.77 -6.67
C MET A 9 3.39 12.74 -6.78
N CYS A 10 2.54 12.58 -7.81
CA CYS A 10 1.40 13.50 -8.06
C CYS A 10 0.02 12.83 -8.04
N GLY A 11 -0.06 11.49 -7.96
CA GLY A 11 -1.33 10.77 -8.04
C GLY A 11 -1.92 10.64 -9.46
N GLY A 12 -1.23 11.17 -10.48
CA GLY A 12 -1.67 11.11 -11.87
C GLY A 12 -1.63 9.73 -12.50
N ALA A 13 -2.21 9.61 -13.69
CA ALA A 13 -2.19 8.38 -14.48
C ALA A 13 -0.76 7.99 -14.89
N ALA A 14 -0.53 6.69 -15.06
CA ALA A 14 0.74 6.14 -15.50
C ALA A 14 0.51 5.08 -16.57
N PHE A 15 1.47 4.98 -17.49
CA PHE A 15 1.47 3.99 -18.56
C PHE A 15 2.73 3.12 -18.50
N VAL A 16 2.64 1.92 -19.08
CA VAL A 16 3.76 0.99 -19.28
C VAL A 16 4.03 0.85 -20.77
N GLY A 17 5.28 0.98 -21.18
CA GLY A 17 5.67 0.95 -22.60
C GLY A 17 7.00 0.24 -22.84
N PRO A 18 7.23 -0.26 -24.06
CA PRO A 18 8.55 -0.75 -24.46
C PRO A 18 9.48 0.45 -24.71
N LEU A 19 10.64 0.47 -24.07
CA LEU A 19 11.73 1.39 -24.39
C LEU A 19 12.58 0.84 -25.55
N THR A 20 12.80 -0.48 -25.57
CA THR A 20 13.48 -1.20 -26.65
C THR A 20 12.82 -2.57 -26.84
N ARG A 21 13.30 -3.39 -27.79
CA ARG A 21 12.82 -4.77 -27.97
C ARG A 21 12.92 -5.66 -26.72
N LYS A 22 13.79 -5.32 -25.76
CA LYS A 22 14.02 -6.11 -24.52
C LYS A 22 13.97 -5.25 -23.26
N ARG A 23 13.43 -4.03 -23.34
CA ARG A 23 13.36 -3.13 -22.18
C ARG A 23 12.00 -2.47 -22.08
N TRP A 24 11.47 -2.41 -20.88
CA TRP A 24 10.16 -1.86 -20.53
C TRP A 24 10.31 -0.80 -19.46
N PHE A 25 9.45 0.22 -19.48
CA PHE A 25 9.45 1.29 -18.49
C PHE A 25 8.01 1.65 -18.12
N CYS A 26 7.86 2.31 -16.98
CA CYS A 26 6.63 3.01 -16.62
C CYS A 26 6.92 4.49 -16.41
N GLU A 27 5.97 5.33 -16.79
CA GLU A 27 6.07 6.78 -16.68
C GLU A 27 4.71 7.39 -16.35
N CYS A 28 4.73 8.47 -15.58
CA CYS A 28 3.55 9.26 -15.29
C CYS A 28 3.22 10.20 -16.46
N GLU A 29 1.97 10.18 -16.91
CA GLU A 29 1.48 11.03 -18.01
C GLU A 29 1.40 12.52 -17.64
N GLU A 30 1.41 12.85 -16.34
CA GLU A 30 1.23 14.22 -15.86
C GLU A 30 2.54 14.89 -15.46
N CYS A 31 3.36 14.24 -14.61
CA CYS A 31 4.58 14.85 -14.07
C CYS A 31 5.87 14.32 -14.70
N GLY A 32 5.79 13.36 -15.62
CA GLY A 32 6.94 12.79 -16.33
C GLY A 32 7.89 11.97 -15.45
N VAL A 33 7.55 11.73 -14.18
CA VAL A 33 8.32 10.82 -13.32
C VAL A 33 8.33 9.44 -13.96
N SER A 34 9.54 8.93 -14.19
CA SER A 34 9.77 7.63 -14.79
C SER A 34 10.70 6.79 -13.92
N MET A 35 10.70 5.50 -14.19
CA MET A 35 11.58 4.54 -13.53
C MET A 35 12.75 4.12 -14.43
N ILE A 36 13.72 3.41 -13.84
CA ILE A 36 14.73 2.67 -14.57
C ILE A 36 14.07 1.51 -15.33
N SER A 37 14.44 1.33 -16.61
CA SER A 37 13.84 0.30 -17.45
C SER A 37 14.18 -1.14 -17.01
N GLN A 38 13.19 -2.02 -17.06
CA GLN A 38 13.28 -3.45 -16.73
C GLN A 38 13.37 -4.33 -17.99
N ASN A 39 13.77 -5.60 -17.83
CA ASN A 39 13.96 -6.54 -18.95
C ASN A 39 12.65 -7.09 -19.54
N ASP A 40 11.55 -7.00 -18.79
CA ASP A 40 10.24 -7.47 -19.20
C ASP A 40 9.14 -6.55 -18.64
N LYS A 41 7.94 -6.66 -19.22
CA LYS A 41 6.80 -5.81 -18.89
C LYS A 41 6.35 -5.99 -17.43
N GLN A 42 6.33 -7.21 -16.93
CA GLN A 42 5.81 -7.51 -15.61
C GLN A 42 6.74 -6.97 -14.52
N ALA A 43 8.06 -7.14 -14.69
CA ALA A 43 9.05 -6.54 -13.79
C ALA A 43 8.94 -5.01 -13.72
N ALA A 44 8.65 -4.33 -14.84
CA ALA A 44 8.40 -2.89 -14.86
C ALA A 44 7.13 -2.53 -14.06
N ILE A 45 6.03 -3.28 -14.23
CA ILE A 45 4.79 -3.08 -13.48
C ILE A 45 5.01 -3.30 -11.98
N ASP A 46 5.65 -4.40 -11.59
CA ASP A 46 5.90 -4.77 -10.20
C ASP A 46 6.77 -3.73 -9.51
N GLN A 47 7.81 -3.24 -10.19
CA GLN A 47 8.66 -2.17 -9.67
C GLN A 47 7.86 -0.86 -9.52
N TRP A 48 7.01 -0.50 -10.47
CA TRP A 48 6.23 0.75 -10.42
C TRP A 48 5.25 0.71 -9.26
N ASN A 49 4.65 -0.46 -9.04
CA ASN A 49 3.61 -0.67 -8.04
C ASN A 49 4.17 -0.93 -6.63
N ARG A 50 5.48 -1.14 -6.51
CA ARG A 50 6.16 -1.25 -5.21
C ARG A 50 6.07 0.08 -4.50
N ARG A 51 5.43 0.08 -3.33
CA ARG A 51 5.39 1.23 -2.42
C ARG A 51 6.29 0.88 -1.24
N ALA A 52 7.21 1.78 -0.91
CA ALA A 52 8.00 1.63 0.31
C ALA A 52 7.08 1.90 1.51
N ILE A 53 7.21 1.06 2.53
CA ILE A 53 6.58 1.28 3.83
C ILE A 53 7.69 1.84 4.71
N PRO A 54 7.55 3.05 5.27
CA PRO A 54 8.50 3.61 6.22
C PRO A 54 8.78 2.64 7.38
N ALA A 55 9.99 2.68 7.94
CA ALA A 55 10.41 1.72 8.97
C ALA A 55 9.59 1.80 10.27
N ASP A 56 8.92 2.92 10.51
CA ASP A 56 8.04 3.20 11.65
C ASP A 56 6.55 2.95 11.34
N GLN A 57 6.24 2.38 10.17
CA GLN A 57 4.87 2.13 9.72
C GLN A 57 4.66 0.66 9.40
N VAL A 58 3.40 0.21 9.53
CA VAL A 58 2.96 -1.14 9.15
C VAL A 58 1.72 -1.05 8.27
N LEU A 59 1.62 -1.94 7.28
CA LEU A 59 0.38 -2.09 6.50
C LEU A 59 -0.59 -2.98 7.27
N VAL A 60 -1.82 -2.50 7.42
CA VAL A 60 -2.89 -3.25 8.09
C VAL A 60 -4.07 -3.46 7.13
N PRO A 61 -4.78 -4.60 7.20
CA PRO A 61 -6.04 -4.77 6.49
C PRO A 61 -7.07 -3.71 6.88
N ILE A 62 -7.86 -3.24 5.91
CA ILE A 62 -8.87 -2.18 6.14
C ILE A 62 -9.88 -2.58 7.22
N ASP A 63 -10.32 -3.84 7.23
CA ASP A 63 -11.33 -4.29 8.19
C ASP A 63 -10.76 -4.35 9.62
N LEU A 64 -9.48 -4.69 9.79
CA LEU A 64 -8.80 -4.58 11.08
C LEU A 64 -8.73 -3.12 11.54
N PHE A 65 -8.38 -2.20 10.65
CA PHE A 65 -8.33 -0.77 10.97
C PHE A 65 -9.71 -0.22 11.39
N LYS A 66 -10.78 -0.60 10.70
CA LYS A 66 -12.16 -0.21 11.08
C LYS A 66 -12.55 -0.75 12.45
N ARG A 67 -12.20 -2.01 12.74
CA ARG A 67 -12.44 -2.63 14.06
C ARG A 67 -11.69 -1.88 15.17
N LEU A 68 -10.44 -1.48 14.92
CA LEU A 68 -9.65 -0.65 15.82
C LEU A 68 -10.30 0.70 16.10
N LEU A 69 -10.73 1.42 15.06
CA LEU A 69 -11.40 2.72 15.20
C LEU A 69 -12.68 2.62 16.04
N ALA A 70 -13.54 1.64 15.72
CA ALA A 70 -14.78 1.43 16.46
C ALA A 70 -14.53 1.13 17.95
N HIS A 71 -13.44 0.42 18.26
CA HIS A 71 -13.07 0.12 19.64
C HIS A 71 -12.57 1.35 20.40
N ILE A 72 -11.72 2.18 19.78
CA ILE A 72 -11.26 3.45 20.37
C ILE A 72 -12.45 4.38 20.67
N GLU A 73 -13.42 4.46 19.75
CA GLU A 73 -14.64 5.25 19.93
C GLU A 73 -15.53 4.69 21.06
N TYR A 74 -15.61 3.37 21.18
CA TYR A 74 -16.36 2.67 22.24
C TYR A 74 -15.74 2.88 23.63
N ASP A 75 -14.41 2.77 23.75
CA ASP A 75 -13.68 3.02 25.00
C ASP A 75 -13.79 4.50 25.42
N ALA A 76 -13.73 5.43 24.46
CA ALA A 76 -13.94 6.86 24.71
C ALA A 76 -15.37 7.18 25.19
N ALA A 77 -16.35 6.35 24.83
CA ALA A 77 -17.74 6.48 25.28
C ALA A 77 -18.00 5.86 26.67
N GLY A 78 -17.01 5.21 27.30
CA GLY A 78 -17.05 4.76 28.69
C GLY A 78 -17.88 3.49 28.95
N ALA A 79 -18.19 2.68 27.93
CA ALA A 79 -18.87 1.41 28.11
C ALA A 79 -17.84 0.24 28.14
N PRO A 80 -17.88 -0.69 29.11
CA PRO A 80 -16.88 -1.74 29.21
C PRO A 80 -17.25 -2.96 28.34
N SER A 81 -16.31 -3.45 27.53
CA SER A 81 -16.28 -4.88 27.18
C SER A 81 -14.82 -5.35 27.03
N GLU A 82 -14.39 -6.24 27.92
CA GLU A 82 -13.01 -6.76 27.97
C GLU A 82 -12.69 -7.73 26.83
N SER A 83 -13.69 -8.32 26.17
CA SER A 83 -13.45 -9.43 25.24
C SER A 83 -12.99 -8.99 23.86
N THR A 84 -13.50 -7.87 23.33
CA THR A 84 -13.14 -7.40 21.97
C THR A 84 -11.75 -6.75 21.91
N ALA A 85 -11.30 -6.15 23.02
CA ALA A 85 -9.97 -5.56 23.16
C ALA A 85 -8.85 -6.61 23.02
N SER A 86 -9.07 -7.80 23.58
CA SER A 86 -8.07 -8.88 23.59
C SER A 86 -7.78 -9.41 22.18
N ASP A 87 -8.82 -9.71 21.40
CA ASP A 87 -8.67 -10.29 20.05
C ASP A 87 -7.95 -9.32 19.10
N ILE A 88 -8.29 -8.03 19.17
CA ILE A 88 -7.67 -6.99 18.36
C ILE A 88 -6.19 -6.79 18.77
N SER A 89 -5.90 -6.86 20.07
CA SER A 89 -4.53 -6.74 20.58
C SER A 89 -3.63 -7.89 20.10
N ASP A 90 -4.16 -9.09 19.94
CA ASP A 90 -3.40 -10.25 19.47
C ASP A 90 -3.09 -10.13 17.95
N GLU A 91 -4.07 -9.72 17.15
CA GLU A 91 -3.87 -9.43 15.70
C GLU A 91 -2.83 -8.32 15.48
N LEU A 92 -2.85 -7.26 16.31
CA LEU A 92 -1.85 -6.19 16.25
C LEU A 92 -0.44 -6.67 16.62
N ARG A 93 -0.30 -7.52 17.64
CA ARG A 93 1.02 -8.08 17.99
C ARG A 93 1.59 -8.92 16.86
N ALA A 94 0.76 -9.69 16.16
CA ALA A 94 1.20 -10.48 15.01
C ALA A 94 1.77 -9.60 13.88
N LEU A 95 1.21 -8.41 13.65
CA LEU A 95 1.69 -7.46 12.64
C LEU A 95 3.02 -6.78 13.01
N LEU A 96 3.38 -6.76 14.30
CA LEU A 96 4.61 -6.14 14.80
C LEU A 96 5.77 -7.15 14.97
N GLN A 97 5.54 -8.43 14.72
CA GLN A 97 6.60 -9.44 14.74
C GLN A 97 7.43 -9.38 13.44
N PRO A 98 8.76 -9.51 13.53
CA PRO A 98 9.69 -9.38 12.40
C PRO A 98 9.60 -10.52 11.39
#